data_AF-A0A8C7XA94-F1
#
_entry.id   AF-A0A8C7XA94-F1
#
_cell.length_a   1.000
_cell.length_b   1.000
_cell.length_c   1.000
_cell.angle_alpha   90.00
_cell.angle_beta   90.00
_cell.angle_gamma   90.00
#
_symmetry.space_group_name_H-M   'P 1'
#
loop_
_entity.id
_entity.type
_entity.pdbx_description
1 polymer ?
#
loop_
_entity_poly.entity_id
_entity_poly.type
_entity_poly.pdbx_seq_one_letter_code
_entity_poly.pdbx_strand_id
1 'polypeptide(L)'
;YTKKEAVDVCATLILAYLNEKNRPYSAQDVFCNLQKQHGLGKTAVVKAMELLALEGKIKEKTYGKQKIYFADQSQFKDVNDADLKAMDHEISALCAEVQSVTQSCRELDAGLQGEGCLCFPLFPSGFRHDGCNPGGISKEQKGIPGR
;
A
#
# COMPACT_ATOMS: atom_id res chain seq x y z
N TYR A 1 28.37 -5.17 -21.14
CA TYR A 1 27.51 -5.68 -20.05
C TYR A 1 28.05 -6.99 -19.55
N THR A 2 28.77 -6.97 -18.43
CA THR A 2 29.25 -8.21 -17.81
C THR A 2 28.13 -8.87 -17.01
N LYS A 3 28.07 -10.21 -16.99
CA LYS A 3 27.07 -10.95 -16.20
C LYS A 3 27.10 -10.62 -14.70
N LYS A 4 28.23 -10.09 -14.20
CA LYS A 4 28.42 -9.69 -12.81
C LYS A 4 27.67 -8.40 -12.47
N GLU A 5 27.76 -7.38 -13.32
CA GLU A 5 27.04 -6.11 -13.14
C GLU A 5 25.52 -6.31 -13.09
N ALA A 6 24.98 -7.19 -13.93
CA ALA A 6 23.55 -7.49 -13.93
C ALA A 6 23.06 -8.12 -12.62
N VAL A 7 23.90 -8.92 -11.95
CA VAL A 7 23.57 -9.54 -10.66
C VAL A 7 23.64 -8.50 -9.53
N ASP A 8 24.59 -7.57 -9.59
CA ASP A 8 24.74 -6.51 -8.60
C ASP A 8 23.57 -5.50 -8.61
N VAL A 9 23.16 -5.09 -9.82
CA VAL A 9 21.95 -4.28 -10.01
C VAL A 9 20.72 -5.02 -9.49
N CYS A 10 20.62 -6.31 -9.79
CA CYS A 10 19.52 -7.16 -9.32
C CYS A 10 19.51 -7.28 -7.78
N ALA A 11 20.67 -7.44 -7.16
CA ALA A 11 20.82 -7.49 -5.70
C ALA A 11 20.35 -6.19 -5.04
N THR A 12 20.73 -5.04 -5.61
CA THR A 12 20.30 -3.72 -5.10
C THR A 12 18.77 -3.58 -5.13
N LEU A 13 18.14 -3.95 -6.25
CA LEU A 13 16.68 -3.91 -6.40
C LEU A 13 15.96 -4.86 -5.43
N ILE A 14 16.47 -6.08 -5.28
CA ILE A 14 15.90 -7.07 -4.36
C ILE A 14 16.02 -6.61 -2.91
N LEU A 15 17.15 -6.04 -2.52
CA LEU A 15 17.37 -5.54 -1.18
C LEU A 15 16.38 -4.41 -0.84
N ALA A 16 16.23 -3.44 -1.75
CA ALA A 16 15.25 -2.36 -1.58
C ALA A 16 13.82 -2.91 -1.46
N TYR A 17 13.46 -3.86 -2.32
CA TYR A 17 12.14 -4.49 -2.30
C TYR A 17 11.87 -5.25 -0.99
N LEU A 18 12.82 -6.04 -0.49
CA LEU A 18 12.67 -6.80 0.75
C LEU A 18 12.57 -5.87 1.97
N ASN A 19 13.34 -4.79 2.01
CA ASN A 19 13.29 -3.80 3.09
C ASN A 19 11.98 -3.01 3.09
N GLU A 20 11.48 -2.61 1.92
CA GLU A 20 10.19 -1.91 1.81
C GLU A 20 9.02 -2.80 2.24
N LYS A 21 9.00 -4.06 1.79
CA LYS A 21 7.88 -4.97 2.10
C LYS A 21 7.97 -5.58 3.49
N ASN A 22 9.17 -5.77 4.02
CA ASN A 22 9.45 -6.39 5.31
C ASN A 22 8.67 -7.70 5.56
N ARG A 23 8.50 -8.51 4.49
CA ARG A 23 7.81 -9.80 4.51
C ARG A 23 8.74 -10.91 4.03
N PRO A 24 8.56 -12.16 4.52
CA PRO A 24 9.33 -13.30 4.03
C PRO A 24 8.90 -13.71 2.62
N TYR A 25 9.86 -13.94 1.73
CA TYR A 25 9.64 -14.37 0.35
C TYR A 25 10.58 -15.50 -0.07
N SER A 26 10.13 -16.36 -1.00
CA SER A 26 11.04 -17.28 -1.69
C SER A 26 11.70 -16.60 -2.90
N ALA A 27 12.78 -17.17 -3.42
CA ALA A 27 13.42 -16.67 -4.64
C ALA A 27 12.50 -16.69 -5.87
N GLN A 28 11.53 -17.61 -5.89
CA GLN A 28 10.52 -17.67 -6.95
C GLN A 28 9.52 -16.52 -6.84
N ASP A 29 9.10 -16.17 -5.62
CA ASP A 29 8.15 -15.07 -5.38
C ASP A 29 8.79 -13.73 -5.76
N VAL A 30 10.03 -13.48 -5.32
CA VAL A 30 10.79 -12.28 -5.66
C VAL A 30 10.95 -12.16 -7.17
N PHE A 31 11.27 -13.27 -7.86
CA PHE A 31 11.34 -13.29 -9.32
C PHE A 31 9.99 -12.93 -9.95
N CYS A 32 8.89 -13.57 -9.58
CA CYS A 32 7.57 -13.30 -10.14
C CYS A 32 7.12 -11.85 -9.92
N ASN A 33 7.45 -11.27 -8.75
CA ASN A 33 7.04 -9.92 -8.37
C ASN A 33 7.86 -8.85 -9.11
N LEU A 34 9.19 -9.01 -9.15
CA LEU A 34 10.08 -8.01 -9.74
C LEU A 34 10.27 -8.17 -11.26
N GLN A 35 9.99 -9.35 -11.83
CA GLN A 35 10.11 -9.57 -13.27
C GLN A 35 9.21 -8.62 -14.08
N LYS A 36 7.98 -8.37 -13.60
CA LYS A 36 7.02 -7.48 -14.29
C LYS A 36 7.50 -6.03 -14.36
N GLN A 37 8.29 -5.60 -13.39
CA GLN A 37 8.71 -4.20 -13.25
C GLN A 37 10.10 -3.94 -13.85
N HIS A 38 11.02 -4.92 -13.73
CA HIS A 38 12.43 -4.72 -14.04
C HIS A 38 13.01 -5.70 -15.08
N GLY A 39 12.20 -6.63 -15.62
CA GLY A 39 12.65 -7.57 -16.65
C GLY A 39 13.77 -8.51 -16.21
N LEU A 40 13.87 -8.80 -14.91
CA LEU A 40 14.97 -9.56 -14.32
C LEU A 40 14.97 -11.03 -14.79
N GLY A 41 16.17 -11.58 -15.00
CA GLY A 41 16.35 -13.00 -15.30
C GLY A 41 16.29 -13.88 -14.05
N LYS A 42 15.61 -15.03 -14.10
CA LYS A 42 15.44 -15.94 -12.96
C LYS A 42 16.76 -16.34 -12.30
N THR A 43 17.75 -16.68 -13.10
CA THR A 43 19.09 -17.06 -12.60
C THR A 43 19.81 -15.90 -11.92
N ALA A 44 19.61 -14.67 -12.40
CA ALA A 44 20.21 -13.48 -11.78
C ALA A 44 19.56 -13.19 -10.42
N VAL A 45 18.24 -13.32 -10.30
CA VAL A 45 17.50 -13.16 -9.04
C VAL A 45 17.97 -14.17 -8.00
N VAL A 46 18.01 -15.46 -8.35
CA VAL A 46 18.44 -16.51 -7.41
C VAL A 46 19.86 -16.26 -6.92
N LYS A 47 20.80 -15.96 -7.84
CA LYS A 47 22.19 -15.64 -7.47
C LYS A 47 22.30 -14.38 -6.62
N ALA A 48 21.54 -13.34 -6.96
CA ALA A 48 21.53 -12.09 -6.19
C ALA A 48 21.01 -12.31 -4.77
N MET A 49 19.95 -13.12 -4.58
CA MET A 49 19.43 -13.45 -3.25
C MET A 49 20.43 -14.24 -2.42
N GLU A 50 21.08 -15.25 -3.02
CA GLU A 50 22.13 -16.02 -2.34
C GLU A 50 23.32 -15.14 -1.95
N LEU A 51 23.74 -14.21 -2.82
CA LEU A 51 24.79 -13.24 -2.52
C LEU A 51 24.41 -12.30 -1.38
N LEU A 52 23.20 -11.73 -1.40
CA LEU A 52 22.73 -10.86 -0.32
C LEU A 52 22.65 -11.59 1.02
N ALA A 53 22.26 -12.86 1.01
CA ALA A 53 22.23 -13.69 2.21
C ALA A 53 23.65 -14.00 2.72
N LEU A 54 24.59 -14.27 1.81
CA LEU A 54 26.00 -14.52 2.12
C LEU A 54 26.69 -13.25 2.67
N GLU A 55 26.37 -12.08 2.12
CA GLU A 55 26.83 -10.78 2.62
C GLU A 55 26.16 -10.38 3.95
N GLY A 56 25.15 -11.13 4.40
CA GLY A 56 24.41 -10.83 5.64
C GLY A 56 23.48 -9.62 5.53
N LYS A 57 23.22 -9.11 4.31
CA LYS A 57 22.28 -8.00 4.07
C LYS A 57 20.82 -8.42 4.23
N ILE A 58 20.53 -9.70 3.99
CA ILE A 58 19.23 -10.33 4.24
C ILE A 58 19.44 -11.62 5.03
N LYS A 59 18.42 -12.06 5.76
CA LYS A 59 18.43 -13.35 6.44
C LYS A 59 17.81 -14.41 5.54
N GLU A 60 18.36 -15.63 5.59
CA GLU A 60 17.78 -16.81 4.96
C GLU A 60 17.39 -17.85 6.00
N LYS A 61 16.29 -18.57 5.73
CA LYS A 61 15.87 -19.74 6.51
C LYS A 61 15.38 -20.83 5.58
N THR A 62 15.93 -22.03 5.76
CA THR A 62 15.61 -23.19 4.93
C THR A 62 14.46 -23.96 5.55
N TYR A 63 13.41 -24.19 4.76
CA TYR A 63 12.25 -25.01 5.10
C TYR A 63 12.17 -26.20 4.14
N GLY A 64 12.72 -27.34 4.58
CA GLY A 64 12.79 -28.55 3.77
C GLY A 64 13.60 -28.33 2.50
N LYS A 65 12.92 -28.31 1.34
CA LYS A 65 13.55 -28.10 0.02
C LYS A 65 13.57 -26.65 -0.46
N GLN A 66 12.91 -25.74 0.25
CA GLN A 66 12.79 -24.34 -0.15
C GLN A 66 13.53 -23.41 0.80
N LYS A 67 14.06 -22.31 0.27
CA LYS A 67 14.66 -21.21 1.05
C LYS A 67 13.71 -20.03 1.07
N ILE A 68 13.55 -19.45 2.25
CA ILE A 68 12.82 -18.21 2.49
C ILE A 68 13.81 -17.14 2.93
N TYR A 69 13.67 -15.94 2.38
CA TYR A 69 14.51 -14.80 2.65
C TYR A 69 13.68 -13.64 3.20
N PHE A 70 14.27 -12.86 4.10
CA PHE A 70 13.62 -11.72 4.73
C PHE A 70 14.65 -10.64 5.10
N ALA A 71 14.19 -9.39 5.19
CA ALA A 71 15.01 -8.28 5.65
C ALA A 71 15.49 -8.53 7.09
N ASP A 72 16.71 -8.07 7.39
CA ASP A 72 17.27 -8.21 8.73
C ASP A 72 16.62 -7.21 9.68
N GLN A 73 15.78 -7.71 10.59
CA GLN A 73 15.08 -6.88 11.56
C GLN A 73 16.03 -6.23 12.58
N SER A 74 17.24 -6.77 12.79
CA SER A 74 18.23 -6.21 13.71
C SER A 74 18.80 -4.85 13.26
N GLN A 75 18.54 -4.46 12.01
CA GLN A 75 18.86 -3.12 11.51
C GLN A 75 17.91 -2.05 12.03
N PHE A 76 16.73 -2.43 12.52
CA PHE A 76 15.79 -1.53 13.15
C PHE A 76 16.06 -1.53 14.66
N LYS A 77 16.07 -0.34 15.27
CA LYS A 77 16.20 -0.22 16.73
C LYS A 77 15.06 -0.97 17.41
N ASP A 78 15.37 -1.69 18.48
CA ASP A 78 14.35 -2.18 19.41
C ASP A 78 13.49 -1.00 19.86
N VAL A 79 12.21 -1.02 19.46
CA VAL A 79 11.22 -0.07 19.93
C VAL A 79 10.84 -0.46 21.35
N ASN A 80 11.14 0.41 22.30
CA ASN A 80 10.75 0.22 23.69
C ASN A 80 9.24 0.48 23.84
N ASP A 81 8.61 -0.10 24.87
CA ASP A 81 7.18 0.04 25.19
C ASP A 81 6.74 1.52 25.32
N ALA A 82 7.67 2.37 25.77
CA ALA A 82 7.48 3.81 25.84
C ALA A 82 7.39 4.49 24.46
N ASP A 83 8.24 4.09 23.51
CA ASP A 83 8.20 4.61 22.13
C ASP A 83 6.94 4.12 21.40
N LEU A 84 6.52 2.89 21.68
CA LEU A 84 5.27 2.34 21.15
C LEU A 84 4.06 3.17 21.58
N LYS A 85 3.97 3.50 22.87
CA LYS A 85 2.91 4.36 23.43
C LYS A 85 2.96 5.78 22.89
N ALA A 86 4.15 6.33 22.67
CA ALA A 86 4.31 7.65 22.07
C ALA A 86 3.77 7.66 20.62
N MET A 87 4.08 6.64 19.83
CA MET A 87 3.55 6.49 18.48
C MET A 87 2.02 6.32 18.47
N ASP A 88 1.46 5.50 19.37
CA ASP A 88 0.00 5.36 19.49
C ASP A 88 -0.69 6.69 19.84
N HIS A 89 -0.07 7.48 20.71
CA HIS A 89 -0.56 8.82 21.06
C HIS A 89 -0.49 9.78 19.86
N GLU A 90 0.61 9.77 19.11
CA GLU A 90 0.74 10.55 17.87
C GLU A 90 -0.29 10.15 16.81
N ILE A 91 -0.52 8.85 16.61
CA ILE A 91 -1.56 8.35 15.70
C ILE A 91 -2.94 8.86 16.13
N SER A 92 -3.24 8.77 17.42
CA SER A 92 -4.53 9.22 17.95
C SER A 92 -4.70 10.74 17.81
N ALA A 93 -3.64 11.51 18.06
CA ALA A 93 -3.66 12.97 17.95
C ALA A 93 -3.86 13.41 16.48
N LEU A 94 -3.09 12.83 15.56
CA LEU A 94 -3.20 13.13 14.13
C LEU A 94 -4.55 12.69 13.56
N CYS A 95 -5.10 11.55 14.00
CA CYS A 95 -6.45 11.14 13.59
C CYS A 95 -7.53 12.12 14.09
N ALA A 96 -7.40 12.62 15.31
CA ALA A 96 -8.31 13.63 15.86
C ALA A 96 -8.22 14.95 15.08
N GLU A 97 -7.01 15.38 14.71
CA GLU A 97 -6.79 16.57 13.89
C GLU A 97 -7.39 16.41 12.50
N VAL A 98 -7.13 15.29 11.82
CA VAL A 98 -7.73 14.99 10.51
C VAL A 98 -9.25 14.98 10.57
N GLN A 99 -9.85 14.40 11.62
CA GLN A 99 -11.30 14.42 11.81
C GLN A 99 -11.83 15.83 12.02
N SER A 100 -11.17 16.63 12.87
CA SER A 100 -11.56 18.01 13.14
C SER A 100 -11.48 18.88 11.89
N VAL A 101 -10.37 18.80 11.14
CA VAL A 101 -10.18 19.54 9.89
C VAL A 101 -11.18 19.07 8.84
N THR A 102 -11.38 17.77 8.67
CA THR A 102 -12.38 17.23 7.73
C THR A 102 -13.79 17.71 8.08
N GLN A 103 -14.13 17.75 9.37
CA GLN A 103 -15.43 18.22 9.85
C GLN A 103 -15.60 19.72 9.58
N SER A 104 -14.59 20.53 9.86
CA SER A 104 -14.62 21.97 9.56
C SER A 104 -14.72 22.25 8.07
N CYS A 105 -13.99 21.51 7.23
CA CYS A 105 -14.11 21.60 5.77
C CYS A 105 -15.52 21.23 5.29
N ARG A 106 -16.14 20.19 5.86
CA ARG A 106 -17.52 19.80 5.52
C ARG A 106 -18.54 20.85 5.93
N GLU A 107 -18.38 21.47 7.10
CA GLU A 107 -19.28 22.51 7.59
C GLU A 107 -19.19 23.79 6.76
N LEU A 108 -17.97 24.19 6.38
CA LEU A 108 -17.75 25.32 5.49
C LEU A 108 -18.25 25.04 4.07
N ASP A 109 -18.05 23.82 3.54
CA ASP A 109 -18.58 23.42 2.23
C ASP A 109 -20.13 23.40 2.22
N ALA A 110 -20.76 22.92 3.31
CA ALA A 110 -22.20 22.99 3.49
C ALA A 110 -22.71 24.44 3.59
N GLY A 111 -21.94 25.34 4.21
CA GLY A 111 -22.23 26.78 4.24
C GLY A 111 -22.17 27.42 2.85
N LEU A 112 -21.15 27.09 2.06
CA LEU A 112 -20.98 27.60 0.69
C LEU A 112 -22.04 27.03 -0.28
N GLN A 113 -22.52 25.80 -0.07
CA GLN A 113 -23.67 25.25 -0.80
C GLN A 113 -25.00 25.89 -0.37
N GLY A 114 -25.11 26.36 0.88
CA GLY A 114 -26.27 27.10 1.40
C GLY A 114 -26.39 28.51 0.82
N GLU A 115 -25.27 29.13 0.44
CA GLU A 115 -25.18 30.44 -0.20
C GLU A 115 -24.98 30.30 -1.72
N GLY A 116 -25.66 29.35 -2.36
CA GLY A 116 -25.35 28.99 -3.74
C GLY A 116 -26.46 28.29 -4.51
N CYS A 117 -27.74 28.54 -4.22
CA CYS A 117 -28.82 28.16 -5.14
C CYS A 117 -29.97 29.17 -5.13
N LEU A 118 -29.68 30.40 -5.54
CA LEU A 118 -30.68 31.28 -6.14
C LEU A 118 -30.62 31.10 -7.66
N CYS A 119 -31.04 29.93 -8.14
CA CYS A 119 -31.30 29.74 -9.57
C CYS A 119 -32.61 30.46 -9.92
N PHE A 120 -32.54 31.80 -10.01
CA PHE A 120 -33.61 32.62 -10.57
C PHE A 120 -33.62 32.41 -12.09
N PRO A 121 -34.77 32.13 -12.72
CA PRO A 121 -34.81 31.64 -14.09
C PRO A 121 -34.72 32.80 -15.06
N LEU A 122 -33.56 33.02 -15.67
CA LEU A 122 -33.47 33.77 -16.92
C LEU A 122 -32.39 33.15 -17.80
N PHE A 123 -32.78 32.19 -18.64
CA PHE A 123 -32.46 32.20 -20.07
C PHE A 123 -33.38 31.21 -20.82
N PRO A 124 -33.79 31.51 -22.06
CA PRO A 124 -34.93 30.89 -22.71
C PRO A 124 -34.59 29.58 -23.41
N SER A 125 -35.55 28.66 -23.38
CA SER A 125 -35.84 27.67 -24.42
C SER A 125 -34.66 26.90 -25.04
N GLY A 126 -34.33 25.75 -24.44
CA GLY A 126 -33.86 24.60 -25.21
C GLY A 126 -32.44 24.11 -24.94
N PHE A 127 -32.23 23.46 -23.80
CA PHE A 127 -31.21 22.41 -23.69
C PHE A 127 -31.61 21.42 -22.59
N ARG A 128 -32.04 20.20 -22.99
CA ARG A 128 -32.20 19.09 -22.05
C ARG A 128 -30.82 18.54 -21.75
N HIS A 129 -30.41 18.55 -20.49
CA HIS A 129 -29.40 17.62 -20.00
C HIS A 129 -30.13 16.55 -19.18
N ASP A 130 -30.31 15.39 -19.81
CA ASP A 130 -30.69 14.14 -19.15
C ASP A 130 -29.56 13.71 -18.22
N GLY A 131 -29.88 13.35 -16.97
CA GLY A 131 -28.97 12.55 -16.14
C GLY A 131 -28.77 12.97 -14.69
N CYS A 132 -29.82 13.26 -13.94
CA CYS A 132 -29.81 13.00 -12.49
C CYS A 132 -30.65 11.74 -12.24
N ASN A 133 -29.99 10.62 -11.91
CA ASN A 133 -30.64 9.39 -11.48
C ASN A 133 -30.56 9.29 -9.94
N PRO A 134 -31.65 9.56 -9.19
CA PRO A 134 -31.77 9.14 -7.81
C PRO A 134 -32.28 7.70 -7.81
N GLY A 135 -31.37 6.74 -7.97
CA GLY A 135 -31.66 5.31 -7.98
C GLY A 135 -31.91 4.79 -6.57
N GLY A 136 -33.11 4.24 -6.37
CA GLY A 136 -33.70 3.90 -5.08
C GLY A 136 -33.02 2.79 -4.28
N ILE A 137 -33.28 2.85 -2.98
CA ILE A 137 -32.89 1.88 -1.95
C ILE A 137 -33.91 0.74 -1.99
N SER A 138 -33.58 -0.39 -2.63
CA SER A 138 -34.34 -1.64 -2.46
C SER A 138 -33.73 -2.44 -1.31
N LYS A 139 -34.51 -2.57 -0.24
CA LYS A 139 -34.26 -3.52 0.86
C LYS A 139 -34.46 -4.94 0.32
N GLU A 140 -33.46 -5.80 0.49
CA GLU A 140 -33.69 -7.26 0.45
C GLU A 140 -32.98 -7.91 1.65
N GLN A 141 -33.78 -8.28 2.65
CA GLN A 141 -33.42 -9.23 3.71
C GLN A 141 -33.99 -10.59 3.33
N LYS A 142 -33.14 -11.62 3.32
CA LYS A 142 -33.43 -13.07 3.48
C LYS A 142 -32.06 -13.76 3.50
N GLY A 143 -31.54 -14.22 4.64
CA GLY A 143 -32.00 -15.38 5.39
C GLY A 143 -31.02 -16.54 5.13
N ILE A 144 -30.08 -16.76 6.06
CA ILE A 144 -29.05 -17.82 5.98
C ILE A 144 -29.55 -19.02 6.80
N PRO A 145 -29.69 -20.23 6.23
CA PRO A 145 -29.68 -21.44 7.04
C PRO A 145 -28.26 -21.98 7.16
N GLY A 146 -27.87 -22.24 8.41
CA GLY A 146 -26.57 -22.76 8.80
C GLY A 146 -26.31 -24.18 8.29
N ARG A 147 -25.03 -24.53 8.33
CA ARG A 147 -24.50 -25.87 8.11
C ARG A 147 -23.66 -26.25 9.32
#